data_AF-A0A967YHA1-F1
#
_entry.id   AF-A0A967YHA1-F1
#
_cell.length_a   1.000
_cell.length_b   1.000
_cell.length_c   1.000
_cell.angle_alpha   90.00
_cell.angle_beta   90.00
_cell.angle_gamma   90.00
#
_symmetry.space_group_name_H-M   'P 1'
#
loop_
_entity.id
_entity.type
_entity.pdbx_description
1 polymer ?
#
loop_
_entity_poly.entity_id
_entity_poly.type
_entity_poly.pdbx_seq_one_letter_code
_entity_poly.pdbx_strand_id
1 'polypeptide(L)'
;MSHIIETLMNWIFAKLAFVLEWKYFNTTTGIISLINPLAIAPQLYQVIVADSVAGVSWLMYVIFFLIQLVFTLVGIKAKNFGMMLAMLVSVLESLAIIVIVLIRT
;
A
#
# COMPACT_ATOMS: atom_id res chain seq x y z
N MET A 1 -18.37 -5.33 22.37
CA MET A 1 -17.59 -5.45 21.10
C MET A 1 -16.11 -5.14 21.31
N SER A 2 -15.74 -4.18 22.16
CA SER A 2 -14.34 -3.87 22.49
C SER A 2 -13.56 -5.04 23.11
N HIS A 3 -14.15 -5.75 24.08
CA HIS A 3 -13.41 -6.77 24.83
C HIS A 3 -12.94 -7.97 23.97
N ILE A 4 -13.75 -8.42 23.00
CA ILE A 4 -13.38 -9.53 22.11
C ILE A 4 -12.24 -9.10 21.18
N ILE A 5 -12.31 -7.90 20.61
CA ILE A 5 -11.27 -7.35 19.73
C ILE A 5 -9.96 -7.19 20.49
N GLU A 6 -10.02 -6.67 21.72
CA GLU A 6 -8.86 -6.48 22.58
C GLU A 6 -8.20 -7.82 22.97
N THR A 7 -9.00 -8.81 23.38
CA THR A 7 -8.49 -10.15 23.68
C THR A 7 -7.86 -10.81 22.45
N LEU A 8 -8.46 -10.64 21.27
CA LEU A 8 -7.92 -11.17 20.02
C LEU A 8 -6.61 -10.47 19.63
N MET A 9 -6.55 -9.15 19.72
CA MET A 9 -5.33 -8.37 19.45
C MET A 9 -4.21 -8.78 20.40
N ASN A 10 -4.49 -8.86 21.70
CA ASN A 10 -3.50 -9.28 22.70
C ASN A 10 -2.99 -10.70 22.42
N TRP A 11 -3.86 -11.62 21.99
CA TRP A 11 -3.47 -12.96 21.58
C TRP A 11 -2.55 -12.94 20.34
N ILE A 12 -2.89 -12.15 19.31
CA ILE A 12 -2.06 -11.98 18.10
C ILE A 12 -0.70 -11.37 18.46
N PHE A 13 -0.67 -10.31 19.25
CA PHE A 13 0.57 -9.68 19.72
C PHE A 13 1.45 -10.67 20.49
N ALA A 14 0.88 -11.44 21.42
CA ALA A 14 1.62 -12.44 22.17
C ALA A 14 2.22 -13.53 21.26
N LYS A 15 1.50 -13.95 20.21
CA LYS A 15 2.00 -14.94 19.24
C LYS A 15 3.02 -14.38 18.27
N LEU A 16 2.94 -13.10 17.93
CA LEU A 16 3.83 -12.44 16.98
C LEU A 16 4.92 -11.59 17.62
N ALA A 17 5.00 -11.52 18.96
CA ALA A 17 5.94 -10.67 19.69
C ALA A 17 7.38 -10.87 19.22
N PHE A 18 7.81 -12.12 18.99
CA PHE A 18 9.13 -12.43 18.46
C PHE A 18 9.43 -11.74 17.11
N VAL A 19 8.43 -11.62 16.25
CA VAL A 19 8.56 -10.96 14.94
C VAL A 19 8.44 -9.44 15.08
N LEU A 20 7.47 -8.97 15.86
CA LEU A 20 7.17 -7.55 16.04
C LEU A 20 8.26 -6.79 16.80
N GLU A 21 8.94 -7.46 17.73
CA GLU A 21 10.05 -6.89 18.52
C GLU A 21 11.42 -7.18 17.90
N TRP A 22 11.46 -7.81 16.73
CA TRP A 22 12.71 -8.14 16.08
C TRP A 22 13.48 -6.86 15.70
N LYS A 23 14.78 -6.81 16.02
CA LYS A 23 15.66 -5.65 15.76
C LYS A 23 15.59 -5.14 14.31
N TYR A 24 15.33 -6.03 13.35
CA TYR A 24 15.27 -5.68 11.93
C TYR A 24 13.84 -5.47 11.40
N PHE A 25 12.81 -5.55 12.25
CA PHE A 25 11.41 -5.47 11.84
C PHE A 25 11.10 -4.22 11.00
N ASN A 26 11.55 -3.04 11.44
CA ASN A 26 11.35 -1.79 10.68
C ASN A 26 12.04 -1.79 9.32
N THR A 27 13.25 -2.36 9.23
CA THR A 27 13.98 -2.50 7.96
C THR A 27 13.27 -3.48 7.03
N THR A 28 12.88 -4.64 7.54
CA THR A 28 12.19 -5.68 6.78
C THR A 28 10.83 -5.21 6.28
N THR A 29 10.05 -4.54 7.13
CA THR A 29 8.77 -3.93 6.72
C THR A 29 8.97 -2.84 5.68
N GLY A 30 10.03 -2.03 5.79
CA GLY A 30 10.39 -1.04 4.78
C GLY A 30 10.70 -1.68 3.41
N ILE A 31 11.47 -2.77 3.39
CA ILE A 31 11.79 -3.52 2.16
C ILE A 31 10.54 -4.18 1.58
N ILE A 32 9.76 -4.88 2.40
CA ILE A 32 8.52 -5.55 1.97
C ILE A 32 7.52 -4.53 1.41
N SER A 33 7.49 -3.31 1.97
CA SER A 33 6.60 -2.25 1.47
C SER A 33 6.87 -1.89 0.01
N LEU A 34 8.09 -2.08 -0.50
CA LEU A 34 8.45 -1.86 -1.90
C LEU A 34 7.76 -2.83 -2.87
N ILE A 35 7.24 -3.96 -2.39
CA ILE A 35 6.48 -4.90 -3.22
C ILE A 35 5.23 -4.23 -3.80
N ASN A 36 4.60 -3.34 -3.04
CA ASN A 36 3.37 -2.69 -3.48
C ASN A 36 3.58 -1.83 -4.75
N PRO A 37 4.49 -0.85 -4.80
CA PRO A 37 4.71 -0.11 -6.04
C PRO A 37 5.23 -1.00 -7.18
N LEU A 38 6.11 -1.97 -6.88
CA LEU A 38 6.59 -2.91 -7.89
C LEU A 38 5.47 -3.77 -8.50
N ALA A 39 4.40 -4.06 -7.75
CA ALA A 39 3.24 -4.79 -8.24
C ALA A 39 2.30 -3.91 -9.09
N ILE A 40 2.26 -2.59 -8.83
CA ILE A 40 1.41 -1.64 -9.57
C ILE A 40 2.10 -1.19 -10.86
N ALA A 41 3.43 -1.06 -10.88
CA ALA A 41 4.19 -0.57 -12.03
C ALA A 41 3.89 -1.28 -13.36
N PRO A 42 3.79 -2.63 -13.45
CA PRO A 42 3.42 -3.30 -14.69
C PRO A 42 2.03 -2.92 -15.19
N GLN A 43 1.09 -2.70 -14.27
CA GLN A 43 -0.27 -2.31 -14.59
C GLN A 43 -0.33 -0.86 -15.04
N LEU A 44 0.44 0.04 -14.42
CA LEU A 44 0.60 1.41 -14.90
C LEU A 44 1.16 1.42 -16.33
N TYR A 45 2.20 0.63 -16.59
CA TYR A 45 2.76 0.48 -17.94
C TYR A 45 1.70 -0.01 -18.95
N GLN A 46 0.94 -1.05 -18.60
CA GLN A 46 -0.14 -1.56 -19.46
C GLN A 46 -1.20 -0.49 -19.77
N VAL A 47 -1.60 0.31 -18.78
CA VAL A 47 -2.61 1.37 -18.96
C VAL A 47 -2.08 2.51 -19.85
N ILE A 48 -0.76 2.74 -19.87
CA ILE A 48 -0.11 3.70 -20.76
C ILE A 48 -0.07 3.19 -22.21
N VAL A 49 0.31 1.93 -22.43
CA VAL A 49 0.63 1.43 -23.78
C VAL A 49 -0.50 0.66 -24.48
N ALA A 50 -1.47 0.12 -23.74
CA ALA A 50 -2.55 -0.66 -24.33
C ALA A 50 -3.43 0.23 -25.23
N ASP A 51 -3.98 -0.32 -26.32
CA ASP A 51 -4.89 0.40 -27.22
C ASP A 51 -6.22 0.78 -26.56
N SER A 52 -6.66 -0.02 -25.59
CA SER A 52 -7.88 0.18 -24.81
C SER A 52 -7.64 -0.05 -23.33
N VAL A 53 -8.33 0.72 -22.50
CA VAL A 53 -8.35 0.58 -21.03
C VAL A 53 -9.69 0.01 -20.52
N ALA A 54 -10.53 -0.52 -21.44
CA ALA A 54 -11.79 -1.14 -21.09
C ALA A 54 -11.56 -2.35 -20.16
N GLY A 55 -12.12 -2.30 -18.95
CA GLY A 55 -11.93 -3.31 -17.91
C GLY A 55 -11.04 -2.86 -16.74
N VAL A 56 -10.34 -1.73 -16.87
CA VAL A 56 -9.61 -1.13 -15.75
C VAL A 56 -10.55 -0.27 -14.92
N SER A 57 -10.86 -0.70 -13.69
CA SER A 57 -11.77 0.04 -12.79
C SER A 57 -11.07 1.22 -12.13
N TRP A 58 -11.36 2.45 -12.55
CA TRP A 58 -10.81 3.67 -11.92
C TRP A 58 -11.18 3.76 -10.44
N LEU A 59 -12.37 3.28 -10.05
CA LEU A 59 -12.84 3.32 -8.67
C LEU A 59 -11.99 2.42 -7.75
N MET A 60 -11.51 1.28 -8.25
CA MET A 60 -10.58 0.42 -7.50
C MET A 60 -9.29 1.17 -7.18
N TYR A 61 -8.75 1.91 -8.14
CA TYR A 61 -7.52 2.70 -7.93
C TYR A 61 -7.73 3.90 -7.01
N VAL A 62 -8.93 4.51 -6.99
CA VAL A 62 -9.27 5.54 -5.98
C VAL A 62 -9.21 4.95 -4.57
N ILE A 63 -9.74 3.75 -4.37
CA ILE A 63 -9.66 3.06 -3.06
C ILE A 63 -8.20 2.79 -2.69
N PHE A 64 -7.39 2.28 -3.63
CA PHE A 64 -5.96 2.04 -3.39
C PHE A 64 -5.20 3.32 -3.07
N PHE A 65 -5.46 4.41 -3.81
CA PHE A 65 -4.88 5.73 -3.55
C PHE A 65 -5.13 6.17 -2.09
N LEU A 66 -6.38 6.07 -1.61
CA LEU A 66 -6.73 6.47 -0.25
C LEU A 66 -6.04 5.59 0.81
N ILE A 67 -6.02 4.28 0.59
CA ILE A 67 -5.36 3.32 1.49
C ILE A 67 -3.85 3.62 1.57
N GLN A 68 -3.19 3.82 0.43
CA GLN A 68 -1.74 4.07 0.37
C GLN A 68 -1.39 5.45 0.94
N LEU A 69 -2.26 6.45 0.78
CA LEU A 69 -2.11 7.74 1.42
C LEU A 69 -2.11 7.60 2.94
N VAL A 70 -3.04 6.83 3.51
CA VAL A 70 -3.06 6.52 4.95
C VAL A 70 -1.79 5.79 5.38
N PHE A 71 -1.35 4.77 4.64
CA PHE A 71 -0.12 4.04 4.96
C PHE A 71 1.15 4.89 4.83
N THR A 72 1.15 5.90 3.96
CA THR A 72 2.24 6.89 3.88
C THR A 72 2.35 7.66 5.19
N LEU A 73 1.21 8.14 5.73
CA LEU A 73 1.16 8.82 7.02
C LEU A 73 1.55 7.88 8.18
N VAL A 74 1.16 6.60 8.12
CA VAL A 74 1.60 5.58 9.09
C VAL A 74 3.12 5.40 9.05
N GLY A 75 3.73 5.34 7.86
CA GLY A 75 5.18 5.27 7.69
C GLY A 75 5.89 6.46 8.32
N ILE A 76 5.37 7.68 8.13
CA ILE A 76 5.88 8.90 8.78
C ILE A 76 5.80 8.79 10.30
N LYS A 77 4.63 8.41 10.84
CA LYS A 77 4.40 8.26 12.29
C LYS A 77 5.34 7.22 12.91
N ALA A 78 5.56 6.11 12.21
CA ALA A 78 6.45 5.04 12.63
C ALA A 78 7.95 5.34 12.41
N LYS A 79 8.29 6.50 11.81
CA LYS A 79 9.65 6.84 11.35
C LYS A 79 10.25 5.75 10.43
N ASN A 80 9.40 5.02 9.71
CA ASN A 80 9.81 4.02 8.75
C ASN A 80 9.87 4.66 7.36
N PHE A 81 11.05 5.20 7.03
CA PHE A 81 11.27 5.91 5.76
C PHE A 81 11.06 5.02 4.53
N GLY A 82 11.43 3.73 4.61
CA GLY A 82 11.23 2.78 3.52
C GLY A 82 9.75 2.57 3.22
N MET A 83 8.94 2.36 4.26
CA MET A 83 7.48 2.26 4.11
C MET A 83 6.87 3.56 3.59
N MET A 84 7.28 4.72 4.13
CA MET A 84 6.79 6.02 3.67
C MET A 84 7.04 6.22 2.18
N LEU A 85 8.28 6.01 1.72
CA LEU A 85 8.63 6.17 0.31
C LEU A 85 7.88 5.17 -0.57
N ALA A 86 7.83 3.91 -0.18
CA ALA A 86 7.16 2.88 -0.97
C ALA A 86 5.68 3.19 -1.19
N MET A 87 4.99 3.59 -0.12
CA MET A 87 3.57 3.95 -0.19
C MET A 87 3.36 5.25 -0.98
N LEU A 88 4.24 6.23 -0.84
CA LEU A 88 4.18 7.47 -1.62
C LEU A 88 4.35 7.20 -3.13
N VAL A 89 5.26 6.32 -3.53
CA VAL A 89 5.39 5.90 -4.93
C VAL A 89 4.10 5.25 -5.41
N SER A 90 3.52 4.33 -4.65
CA SER A 90 2.24 3.71 -5.00
C SER A 90 1.09 4.71 -5.13
N VAL A 91 1.06 5.76 -4.29
CA VAL A 91 0.08 6.85 -4.38
C VAL A 91 0.21 7.54 -5.74
N LEU A 92 1.43 7.84 -6.19
CA LEU A 92 1.67 8.47 -7.49
C LEU A 92 1.28 7.55 -8.65
N GLU A 93 1.61 6.26 -8.57
CA GLU A 93 1.22 5.27 -9.58
C GLU A 93 -0.29 5.10 -9.68
N SER A 94 -0.98 4.98 -8.55
CA SER A 94 -2.43 4.87 -8.49
C SER A 94 -3.09 6.13 -9.05
N LEU A 95 -2.57 7.32 -8.72
CA LEU A 95 -3.05 8.59 -9.27
C LEU A 95 -2.85 8.65 -10.79
N ALA A 96 -1.68 8.24 -11.29
CA ALA A 96 -1.41 8.18 -12.72
C ALA A 96 -2.39 7.24 -13.45
N ILE A 97 -2.64 6.04 -12.92
CA ILE A 97 -3.64 5.11 -13.49
C ILE A 97 -5.03 5.74 -13.51
N ILE A 98 -5.49 6.35 -12.40
CA ILE A 98 -6.79 7.02 -12.33
C ILE A 98 -6.93 8.07 -13.44
N VAL A 99 -5.93 8.95 -13.58
CA VAL A 99 -5.94 10.02 -14.58
C VAL A 99 -5.98 9.45 -15.99
N ILE A 100 -5.15 8.45 -16.30
CA ILE A 100 -5.11 7.86 -17.65
C ILE A 100 -6.44 7.17 -17.97
N VAL A 101 -7.00 6.38 -17.05
CA VAL A 101 -8.26 5.69 -17.26
C VAL A 101 -9.41 6.69 -17.45
N LEU A 102 -9.50 7.75 -16.64
CA LEU A 102 -10.55 8.76 -16.77
C LEU A 102 -10.48 9.56 -18.07
N ILE A 103 -9.28 9.79 -18.63
CA ILE A 103 -9.11 10.48 -19.91
C ILE A 103 -9.46 9.59 -21.10
N ARG A 104 -9.21 8.27 -20.99
CA ARG A 104 -9.33 7.30 -22.08
C ARG A 104 -10.63 6.49 -22.05
N THR A 105 -11.49 6.67 -21.05
CA THR A 105 -12.83 6.06 -20.95
C THR A 105 -13.87 7.05 -21.45
#